data_AF-H8ZZT8-F1
#
_entry.id   AF-H8ZZT8-F1
#
_cell.length_a   1.000
_cell.length_b   1.000
_cell.length_c   1.000
_cell.angle_alpha   90.00
_cell.angle_beta   90.00
_cell.angle_gamma   90.00
#
_symmetry.space_group_name_H-M   'P 1'
#
loop_
_entity.id
_entity.type
_entity.pdbx_description
1 polymer ?
#
loop_
_entity_poly.entity_id
_entity_poly.type
_entity_poly.pdbx_seq_one_letter_code
_entity_poly.pdbx_strand_id
1 'polypeptide(L)'
;MTGFNDAAGVASSPSDIKGKYVQSVTVANGVITAQMASSNVNKEIKDKKLSLWAKRQDGSVKWFCGQPVQRAATDEVTAANDNSNNGINTKHLPSTCRDAASAS
;
A
#
# COMPACT_ATOMS: atom_id res chain seq x y z
N MET A 1 1.31 -15.59 9.12
CA MET A 1 1.81 -15.53 7.72
C MET A 1 3.05 -14.66 7.72
N THR A 2 4.22 -15.20 7.44
CA THR A 2 5.38 -14.38 7.05
C THR A 2 5.04 -13.78 5.68
N GLY A 3 4.55 -12.55 5.64
CA GLY A 3 3.93 -11.95 4.47
C GLY A 3 4.83 -10.91 3.79
N PHE A 4 6.09 -11.27 3.56
CA PHE A 4 7.07 -10.43 2.86
C PHE A 4 7.11 -10.79 1.36
N ASN A 5 7.82 -9.98 0.55
CA ASN A 5 7.84 -10.11 -0.91
C ASN A 5 8.19 -11.54 -1.40
N ASP A 6 9.21 -12.16 -0.82
CA ASP A 6 9.67 -13.51 -1.12
C ASP A 6 8.61 -14.57 -0.80
N ALA A 7 7.97 -14.47 0.37
CA ALA A 7 6.90 -15.37 0.78
C ALA A 7 5.64 -15.22 -0.09
N ALA A 8 5.43 -14.05 -0.71
CA ALA A 8 4.38 -13.80 -1.68
C ALA A 8 4.73 -14.26 -3.11
N GLY A 9 5.94 -14.76 -3.34
CA GLY A 9 6.41 -15.18 -4.67
C GLY A 9 6.62 -14.03 -5.65
N VAL A 10 6.84 -12.81 -5.15
CA VAL A 10 7.22 -11.64 -5.97
C VAL A 10 8.70 -11.31 -5.78
N ALA A 11 9.21 -10.33 -6.53
CA ALA A 11 10.62 -9.97 -6.45
C ALA A 11 11.03 -9.61 -5.00
N SER A 12 12.03 -10.32 -4.48
CA SER A 12 12.45 -10.24 -3.08
C SER A 12 12.90 -8.83 -2.68
N SER A 13 13.59 -8.11 -3.57
CA SER A 13 13.96 -6.71 -3.32
C SER A 13 12.80 -5.79 -3.74
N PRO A 14 12.27 -4.95 -2.85
CA PRO A 14 11.17 -4.04 -3.20
C PRO A 14 11.50 -3.08 -4.36
N SER A 15 12.78 -2.73 -4.52
CA SER A 15 13.31 -1.86 -5.57
C SER A 15 13.40 -2.53 -6.96
N ASP A 16 13.16 -3.84 -7.04
CA ASP A 16 13.08 -4.55 -8.31
C ASP A 16 11.69 -4.40 -8.92
N ILE A 17 10.67 -4.15 -8.09
CA ILE A 17 9.31 -3.81 -8.50
C ILE A 17 9.17 -2.29 -8.60
N LYS A 18 9.59 -1.73 -9.74
CA LYS A 18 9.63 -0.29 -10.00
C LYS A 18 9.11 0.06 -11.38
N GLY A 19 8.84 1.34 -11.60
CA GLY A 19 8.42 1.88 -12.90
C GLY A 19 8.70 3.36 -12.99
N LYS A 20 8.23 4.02 -14.06
CA LYS A 20 8.50 5.44 -14.32
C LYS A 20 8.18 6.35 -13.12
N TYR A 21 7.12 6.03 -12.38
CA TYR A 21 6.64 6.84 -11.25
C TYR A 21 6.66 6.10 -9.91
N VAL A 22 7.11 4.85 -9.88
CA VAL A 22 7.10 3.98 -8.69
C VAL A 22 8.53 3.60 -8.36
N GLN A 23 8.96 3.92 -7.15
CA GLN A 23 10.29 3.62 -6.64
C GLN A 23 10.42 2.16 -6.18
N SER A 24 9.39 1.66 -5.51
CA SER A 24 9.38 0.31 -4.92
C SER A 24 7.97 -0.15 -4.61
N VAL A 25 7.81 -1.47 -4.51
CA VAL A 25 6.60 -2.11 -3.98
C VAL A 25 6.99 -3.13 -2.90
N THR A 26 6.44 -2.96 -1.71
CA THR A 26 6.67 -3.83 -0.57
C THR A 26 5.39 -4.58 -0.20
N VAL A 27 5.52 -5.86 0.10
CA VAL A 27 4.47 -6.67 0.72
C VAL A 27 4.83 -6.86 2.19
N ALA A 28 3.87 -6.60 3.08
CA ALA A 28 4.00 -6.84 4.51
C ALA A 28 2.65 -7.33 5.06
N ASN A 29 2.60 -8.58 5.56
CA ASN A 29 1.39 -9.19 6.10
C ASN A 29 0.17 -9.09 5.15
N GLY A 30 0.41 -9.27 3.85
CA GLY A 30 -0.63 -9.18 2.82
C GLY A 30 -1.10 -7.75 2.50
N VAL A 31 -0.46 -6.72 3.06
CA VAL A 31 -0.59 -5.33 2.61
C VAL A 31 0.47 -5.07 1.55
N ILE A 32 0.06 -4.56 0.39
CA ILE A 32 0.93 -4.15 -0.68
C ILE A 32 1.07 -2.62 -0.61
N THR A 33 2.28 -2.10 -0.49
CA THR A 33 2.54 -0.66 -0.40
C THR A 33 3.47 -0.22 -1.53
N ALA A 34 3.01 0.72 -2.34
CA ALA A 34 3.81 1.33 -3.40
C ALA A 34 4.36 2.68 -2.91
N GLN A 35 5.65 2.92 -3.17
CA GLN A 35 6.27 4.22 -2.96
C GLN A 35 6.45 4.95 -4.30
N MET A 36 6.05 6.21 -4.35
CA MET A 36 6.24 7.07 -5.52
C MET A 36 7.71 7.43 -5.70
N ALA A 37 8.13 7.61 -6.96
CA ALA A 37 9.48 8.02 -7.30
C ALA A 37 9.87 9.37 -6.70
N SER A 38 11.17 9.60 -6.53
CA SER A 38 11.73 10.86 -6.02
C SER A 38 11.94 11.94 -7.09
N SER A 39 11.78 11.56 -8.37
CA SER A 39 11.98 12.40 -9.55
C SER A 39 10.88 12.15 -10.59
N ASN A 40 10.66 13.11 -11.48
CA ASN A 40 9.67 13.02 -12.57
C ASN A 40 8.23 12.72 -12.12
N VAL A 41 7.89 13.09 -10.88
CA VAL A 41 6.54 13.04 -10.32
C VAL A 41 6.15 14.42 -9.79
N ASN A 42 4.86 14.62 -9.51
CA ASN A 42 4.39 15.83 -8.86
C ASN A 42 5.05 15.99 -7.47
N LYS A 43 5.45 17.23 -7.13
CA LYS A 43 6.12 17.55 -5.86
C LYS A 43 5.32 17.12 -4.62
N GLU A 44 3.99 17.15 -4.70
CA GLU A 44 3.10 16.83 -3.58
C GLU A 44 2.97 15.32 -3.32
N ILE A 45 3.32 14.47 -4.30
CA ILE A 45 3.28 13.00 -4.18
C ILE A 45 4.67 12.36 -4.15
N LYS A 46 5.73 13.17 -4.28
CA LYS A 46 7.12 12.70 -4.22
C LYS A 46 7.38 11.93 -2.93
N ASP A 47 7.99 10.75 -3.04
CA ASP A 47 8.34 9.84 -1.94
C ASP A 47 7.13 9.39 -1.07
N LYS A 48 5.91 9.75 -1.46
CA LYS A 48 4.67 9.35 -0.78
C LYS A 48 4.29 7.93 -1.13
N LYS A 49 3.32 7.38 -0.42
CA LYS A 49 2.91 5.99 -0.49
C LYS A 49 1.39 5.86 -0.61
N LEU A 50 0.96 4.75 -1.19
CA LEU A 50 -0.41 4.22 -1.12
C LEU A 50 -0.34 2.73 -0.81
N SER A 51 -1.41 2.18 -0.26
CA SER A 51 -1.50 0.75 0.03
C SER A 51 -2.73 0.11 -0.60
N LEU A 52 -2.58 -1.15 -0.96
CA LEU A 52 -3.66 -2.08 -1.25
C LEU A 52 -3.68 -3.14 -0.14
N TRP A 53 -4.86 -3.46 0.34
CA TRP A 53 -5.05 -4.51 1.34
C TRP A 53 -6.35 -5.25 1.09
N ALA A 54 -6.43 -6.48 1.57
CA ALA A 54 -7.64 -7.27 1.46
C ALA A 54 -8.26 -7.59 2.82
N LYS A 55 -9.58 -7.77 2.88
CA LYS A 55 -10.27 -8.39 4.02
C LYS A 55 -11.08 -9.58 3.51
N ARG A 56 -11.20 -10.63 4.32
CA ARG A 56 -12.00 -11.80 3.97
C ARG A 56 -13.48 -11.43 3.93
N GLN A 57 -14.18 -11.94 2.93
CA GLN A 57 -15.62 -11.75 2.71
C GLN A 57 -16.21 -13.06 2.14
N ASP A 58 -17.04 -13.76 2.92
CA ASP A 58 -17.83 -14.94 2.52
C ASP A 58 -17.14 -15.89 1.53
N GLY A 59 -15.99 -16.45 1.93
CA GLY A 59 -15.25 -17.41 1.11
C GLY A 59 -14.34 -16.80 0.03
N SER A 60 -14.29 -15.47 -0.07
CA SER A 60 -13.41 -14.69 -0.93
C SER A 60 -12.66 -13.60 -0.15
N VAL A 61 -11.95 -12.72 -0.86
CA VAL A 61 -11.37 -11.50 -0.28
C VAL A 61 -11.81 -10.29 -1.09
N LYS A 62 -12.12 -9.20 -0.39
CA LYS A 62 -12.36 -7.89 -0.98
C LYS A 62 -11.12 -7.04 -0.82
N TRP A 63 -10.67 -6.43 -1.91
CA TRP A 63 -9.53 -5.50 -1.92
C TRP A 63 -9.98 -4.06 -1.72
N PHE A 64 -9.10 -3.30 -1.09
CA PHE A 64 -9.24 -1.87 -0.82
C PHE A 64 -7.97 -1.17 -1.27
N CYS A 65 -8.10 0.11 -1.59
CA CYS A 65 -7.00 0.95 -2.03
C CYS A 65 -7.11 2.32 -1.35
N GLY A 66 -6.02 2.79 -0.79
CA GLY A 66 -6.05 4.05 -0.07
C GLY A 66 -4.69 4.48 0.44
N GLN A 67 -4.73 5.38 1.42
CA GLN A 67 -3.54 5.83 2.10
C GLN A 67 -2.84 4.65 2.84
N PRO A 68 -1.54 4.79 3.16
CA PRO A 68 -0.76 3.76 3.86
C PRO A 68 -1.44 3.12 5.07
N VAL A 69 -1.51 1.80 5.04
CA VAL A 69 -2.01 0.96 6.13
C VAL A 69 -0.98 -0.07 6.55
N GLN A 70 -1.20 -0.67 7.71
CA GLN A 70 -0.45 -1.82 8.22
C GLN A 70 -1.43 -2.89 8.70
N ARG A 71 -1.02 -4.15 8.63
CA ARG A 71 -1.79 -5.26 9.19
C ARG A 71 -1.02 -5.94 10.31
N ALA A 72 -1.67 -6.08 11.45
CA ALA A 72 -1.20 -6.94 12.54
C ALA A 72 -1.44 -8.43 12.20
N ALA A 73 -1.01 -9.33 13.08
CA ALA A 73 -1.24 -10.77 12.87
C ALA A 73 -2.72 -11.19 12.94
N THR A 74 -3.61 -10.33 13.47
CA THR A 74 -5.02 -10.62 13.83
C THR A 74 -6.04 -10.22 12.75
N ASP A 75 -5.68 -10.27 11.46
CA ASP A 75 -6.47 -9.80 10.30
C ASP A 75 -6.88 -8.31 10.31
N GLU A 76 -6.64 -7.60 11.42
CA GLU A 76 -6.91 -6.17 11.61
C GLU A 76 -5.97 -5.29 10.77
N VAL A 77 -6.56 -4.34 10.04
CA VAL A 77 -5.87 -3.33 9.25
C VAL A 77 -6.07 -1.97 9.89
N THR A 78 -4.97 -1.29 10.19
CA THR A 78 -4.96 0.05 10.77
C THR A 78 -4.17 1.01 9.89
N ALA A 79 -4.38 2.32 10.08
CA ALA A 79 -3.53 3.30 9.41
C ALA A 79 -2.06 3.10 9.83
N ALA A 80 -1.13 3.30 8.89
CA ALA A 80 0.30 3.29 9.22
C ALA A 80 0.65 4.51 10.10
N ASN A 81 1.62 4.37 11.02
CA ASN A 81 1.96 5.41 12.01
C ASN A 81 2.30 6.77 11.37
N ASP A 82 2.95 6.78 10.19
CA ASP A 82 3.33 8.00 9.46
C ASP A 82 2.42 8.32 8.27
N ASN A 83 1.18 7.81 8.29
CA ASN A 83 0.28 7.93 7.16
C ASN A 83 0.03 9.41 6.75
N SER A 84 -0.14 10.32 7.71
CA SER A 84 -0.37 11.74 7.42
C SER A 84 0.82 12.43 6.74
N ASN A 85 2.04 11.97 7.03
CA ASN A 85 3.27 12.57 6.49
C ASN A 85 3.74 11.87 5.22
N ASN A 86 3.48 10.58 5.07
CA ASN A 86 4.01 9.75 3.99
C ASN A 86 2.94 9.22 3.04
N GLY A 87 1.66 9.40 3.35
CA GLY A 87 0.56 9.04 2.47
C GLY A 87 0.34 10.06 1.36
N ILE A 88 -0.08 9.56 0.20
CA ILE A 88 -0.59 10.42 -0.85
C ILE A 88 -1.87 11.09 -0.34
N ASN A 89 -1.97 12.42 -0.46
CA ASN A 89 -3.19 13.13 -0.10
C ASN A 89 -4.36 12.64 -0.97
N THR A 90 -5.54 12.48 -0.38
CA THR A 90 -6.73 11.95 -1.07
C THR A 90 -7.11 12.73 -2.32
N LYS A 91 -6.78 14.02 -2.41
CA LYS A 91 -7.00 14.83 -3.63
C LYS A 91 -6.21 14.32 -4.85
N HIS A 92 -5.09 13.64 -4.63
CA HIS A 92 -4.27 13.03 -5.69
C HIS A 92 -4.58 11.55 -5.91
N LEU A 93 -5.36 10.93 -5.03
CA LEU A 93 -5.80 9.56 -5.24
C LEU A 93 -6.99 9.52 -6.21
N PRO A 94 -7.05 8.55 -7.12
CA PRO A 94 -8.27 8.25 -7.88
C PRO A 94 -9.46 8.05 -6.94
N SER A 95 -10.68 8.31 -7.41
CA SER A 95 -11.90 8.15 -6.58
C SER A 95 -12.06 6.75 -6.01
N THR A 96 -11.59 5.74 -6.72
CA THR A 96 -11.63 4.32 -6.34
C THR A 96 -10.51 3.87 -5.39
N CYS A 97 -9.58 4.77 -5.04
CA CYS A 97 -8.46 4.46 -4.14
C CYS A 97 -8.44 5.44 -2.95
N ARG A 98 -9.59 5.60 -2.29
CA ARG A 98 -9.77 6.50 -1.14
C ARG A 98 -10.36 5.78 0.07
N ASP A 99 -10.17 4.46 0.14
CA ASP A 99 -10.68 3.66 1.24
C ASP A 99 -9.97 4.04 2.55
N ALA A 100 -10.74 4.14 3.64
CA ALA A 100 -10.19 4.20 4.98
C ALA A 100 -9.72 2.81 5.42
N ALA A 101 -8.73 2.72 6.32
CA ALA A 101 -8.26 1.43 6.85
C ALA A 101 -9.39 0.56 7.46
N SER A 102 -10.43 1.21 7.99
CA SER A 102 -11.63 0.59 8.55
C SER A 102 -12.64 0.09 7.51
N ALA A 103 -12.46 0.36 6.21
CA ALA A 103 -13.38 -0.07 5.15
C ALA A 103 -13.55 -1.60 5.14
N SER A 104 -14.76 -2.08 4.82
CA SER A 104 -15.17 -3.50 4.88
C SER A 104 -15.89 -3.95 3.60
#